data_AF-A0A382G657-F1
#
_entry.id   AF-A0A382G657-F1
#
_cell.length_a   1.000
_cell.length_b   1.000
_cell.length_c   1.000
_cell.angle_alpha   90.00
_cell.angle_beta   90.00
_cell.angle_gamma   90.00
#
_symmetry.space_group_name_H-M   'P 1'
#
loop_
_entity.id
_entity.type
_entity.pdbx_description
1 polymer ?
#
loop_
_entity_poly.entity_id
_entity_poly.type
_entity_poly.pdbx_seq_one_letter_code
_entity_poly.pdbx_strand_id
1 'polypeptide(L)'
;DFGLISNPEFLQEGGAIQDTIKPHVVILGGYRTKFMKKTEKFFSWFNPNVPIIITNHQTAEMIKYTNNSFLATKISFINQIANICQGIPDTNIDDVAYTIGLDPRIGNLFLNAGPGYGGSCLPKDMKAIINLSSKIGVNPTLLTAVEKINKQQINYIVTLIKQNIGKIKGKKLTILGVAFKPGTDDIRDSMGIDLAKRLLKLGAKIIIHDPKALENARKIFHDNIKYVKSVPSALKDCQCAIIMTEWKEYEKINNKTIKHMAKKVIIDSRRIIYNKNLGAKYFAIGLGQKA
;
A
#
# COMPACT_ATOMS: atom_id res chain seq x y z
N ASP A 1 -31.69 23.57 21.06
CA ASP A 1 -30.73 22.52 21.46
C ASP A 1 -30.03 21.93 20.26
N PHE A 2 -28.78 21.49 20.43
CA PHE A 2 -28.04 20.71 19.45
C PHE A 2 -27.45 19.45 20.13
N GLY A 3 -27.07 18.44 19.33
CA GLY A 3 -26.44 17.22 19.80
C GLY A 3 -25.17 16.94 19.04
N LEU A 4 -24.14 16.44 19.73
CA LEU A 4 -22.88 16.00 19.14
C LEU A 4 -22.87 14.47 19.07
N ILE A 5 -22.50 13.91 17.92
CA ILE A 5 -22.36 12.46 17.69
C ILE A 5 -21.10 12.22 16.87
N SER A 6 -20.22 11.34 17.34
CA SER A 6 -19.06 10.85 16.58
C SER A 6 -19.49 9.66 15.73
N ASN A 7 -19.42 9.78 14.40
CA ASN A 7 -19.74 8.70 13.46
C ASN A 7 -18.53 8.44 12.54
N PRO A 8 -17.55 7.62 12.97
CA PRO A 8 -16.38 7.34 12.15
C PRO A 8 -16.74 6.55 10.89
N GLU A 9 -16.07 6.86 9.79
CA GLU A 9 -16.22 6.16 8.51
C GLU A 9 -15.26 4.96 8.39
N PHE A 10 -15.59 3.97 7.55
CA PHE A 10 -14.71 2.83 7.23
C PHE A 10 -14.63 2.57 5.72
N LEU A 11 -14.68 3.64 4.94
CA LEU A 11 -14.75 3.60 3.49
C LEU A 11 -13.37 3.30 2.89
N GLN A 12 -13.39 2.56 1.79
CA GLN A 12 -12.21 2.34 0.97
C GLN A 12 -12.30 3.22 -0.28
N GLU A 13 -11.21 3.91 -0.59
CA GLU A 13 -11.14 4.71 -1.82
C GLU A 13 -11.36 3.83 -3.07
N GLY A 14 -12.25 4.24 -3.98
CA GLY A 14 -12.69 3.41 -5.10
C GLY A 14 -13.88 2.48 -4.82
N GLY A 15 -14.21 2.23 -3.54
CA GLY A 15 -15.38 1.46 -3.09
C GLY A 15 -16.38 2.27 -2.26
N ALA A 16 -16.13 3.58 -2.06
CA ALA A 16 -16.83 4.42 -1.09
C ALA A 16 -18.36 4.38 -1.19
N ILE A 17 -18.94 4.33 -2.40
CA ILE A 17 -20.40 4.23 -2.58
C ILE A 17 -20.91 2.91 -2.01
N GLN A 18 -20.28 1.79 -2.38
CA GLN A 18 -20.68 0.47 -1.92
C GLN A 18 -20.48 0.34 -0.40
N ASP A 19 -19.37 0.83 0.14
CA ASP A 19 -19.07 0.81 1.57
C ASP A 19 -20.04 1.70 2.38
N THR A 20 -20.59 2.76 1.77
CA THR A 20 -21.62 3.61 2.39
C THR A 20 -22.99 2.93 2.39
N ILE A 21 -23.34 2.22 1.32
CA ILE A 21 -24.65 1.54 1.17
C ILE A 21 -24.68 0.21 1.94
N LYS A 22 -23.53 -0.47 2.09
CA LYS A 22 -23.42 -1.78 2.75
C LYS A 22 -22.19 -1.83 3.68
N PRO A 23 -22.11 -0.97 4.71
CA PRO A 23 -21.03 -1.04 5.68
C PRO A 23 -21.10 -2.33 6.50
N HIS A 24 -19.96 -2.78 7.02
CA HIS A 24 -19.91 -3.91 7.94
C HIS A 24 -20.41 -3.54 9.35
N VAL A 25 -20.37 -2.25 9.71
CA VAL A 25 -20.85 -1.70 10.97
C VAL A 25 -21.11 -0.19 10.86
N VAL A 26 -22.09 0.32 11.61
CA VAL A 26 -22.25 1.75 11.88
C VAL A 26 -21.90 2.01 13.35
N ILE A 27 -21.08 3.00 13.64
CA ILE A 27 -20.67 3.35 15.01
C ILE A 27 -21.19 4.73 15.35
N LEU A 28 -21.94 4.84 16.44
CA LEU A 28 -22.46 6.11 16.94
C LEU A 28 -21.92 6.38 18.36
N GLY A 29 -20.98 7.31 18.46
CA GLY A 29 -20.37 7.77 19.70
C GLY A 29 -21.07 8.98 20.29
N GLY A 30 -21.50 8.92 21.54
CA GLY A 30 -22.02 10.07 22.29
C GLY A 30 -23.03 9.70 23.37
N TYR A 31 -23.69 10.71 23.93
CA TYR A 31 -24.72 10.51 24.94
C TYR A 31 -26.05 10.04 24.32
N ARG A 32 -26.83 9.26 25.08
CA ARG A 32 -28.18 8.80 24.68
C ARG A 32 -29.21 9.93 24.74
N THR A 33 -29.16 10.83 23.76
CA THR A 33 -30.06 11.98 23.62
C THR A 33 -31.17 11.74 22.60
N LYS A 34 -32.11 12.69 22.49
CA LYS A 34 -33.11 12.71 21.39
C LYS A 34 -32.46 12.72 20.00
N PHE A 35 -31.25 13.28 19.86
CA PHE A 35 -30.51 13.31 18.60
C PHE A 35 -29.94 11.93 18.27
N MET A 36 -29.35 11.23 19.25
CA MET A 36 -28.85 9.86 19.08
C MET A 36 -29.96 8.92 18.58
N LYS A 37 -31.15 8.98 19.20
CA LYS A 37 -32.31 8.17 18.76
C LYS A 37 -32.73 8.45 17.31
N LYS A 38 -32.68 9.71 16.86
CA LYS A 38 -32.99 10.08 15.48
C LYS A 38 -31.94 9.53 14.51
N THR A 39 -30.67 9.62 14.85
CA THR A 39 -29.55 9.10 14.04
C THR A 39 -29.58 7.59 13.95
N GLU A 40 -29.80 6.89 15.06
CA GLU A 40 -29.99 5.44 15.09
C GLU A 40 -31.15 5.02 14.17
N LYS A 41 -32.32 5.66 14.29
CA LYS A 41 -33.48 5.39 13.42
C LYS A 41 -33.17 5.60 11.93
N PHE A 42 -32.40 6.64 11.60
CA PHE A 42 -31.97 6.88 10.22
C PHE A 42 -31.12 5.72 9.69
N PHE A 43 -30.09 5.31 10.42
CA PHE A 43 -29.22 4.21 9.98
C PHE A 43 -29.92 2.85 9.97
N SER A 44 -30.82 2.57 10.92
CA SER A 44 -31.62 1.35 10.91
C SER A 44 -32.55 1.28 9.69
N TRP A 45 -33.08 2.42 9.24
CA TRP A 45 -33.90 2.48 8.02
C TRP A 45 -33.03 2.36 6.75
N PHE A 46 -31.89 3.05 6.72
CA PHE A 46 -31.01 3.08 5.55
C PHE A 46 -30.25 1.76 5.33
N ASN A 47 -29.85 1.08 6.42
CA ASN A 47 -29.08 -0.17 6.40
C ASN A 47 -29.66 -1.21 7.40
N PRO A 48 -30.84 -1.80 7.14
CA PRO A 48 -31.55 -2.62 8.13
C PRO A 48 -30.81 -3.87 8.62
N ASN A 49 -29.84 -4.37 7.84
CA ASN A 49 -29.07 -5.58 8.15
C ASN A 49 -27.66 -5.27 8.69
N VAL A 50 -27.34 -4.00 8.95
CA VAL A 50 -26.02 -3.60 9.46
C VAL A 50 -26.08 -3.39 10.97
N PRO A 51 -25.15 -3.98 11.74
CA PRO A 51 -25.09 -3.74 13.18
C PRO A 51 -24.77 -2.27 13.47
N ILE A 52 -25.55 -1.67 14.38
CA ILE A 52 -25.32 -0.33 14.91
C ILE A 52 -24.74 -0.45 16.32
N ILE A 53 -23.55 0.08 16.53
CA ILE A 53 -22.86 0.07 17.82
C ILE A 53 -22.92 1.47 18.42
N ILE A 54 -23.64 1.61 19.54
CA ILE A 54 -23.74 2.87 20.28
C ILE A 54 -22.77 2.83 21.46
N THR A 55 -21.90 3.82 21.55
CA THR A 55 -20.89 3.95 22.61
C THR A 55 -20.63 5.43 22.95
N ASN A 56 -19.65 5.75 23.79
CA ASN A 56 -19.26 7.14 24.07
C ASN A 56 -18.38 7.72 22.94
N HIS A 57 -18.10 9.03 22.97
CA HIS A 57 -17.29 9.70 21.94
C HIS A 57 -15.88 9.09 21.81
N GLN A 58 -15.19 8.94 22.94
CA GLN A 58 -13.80 8.50 23.00
C GLN A 58 -13.63 7.08 22.46
N THR A 59 -14.56 6.18 22.80
CA THR A 59 -14.55 4.79 22.31
C THR A 59 -14.83 4.74 20.82
N ALA A 60 -15.79 5.53 20.29
CA ALA A 60 -16.05 5.58 18.86
C ALA A 60 -14.82 6.06 18.06
N GLU A 61 -14.15 7.11 18.55
CA GLU A 61 -12.90 7.62 17.96
C GLU A 61 -11.78 6.57 18.03
N MET A 62 -11.60 5.91 19.18
CA MET A 62 -10.59 4.87 19.37
C MET A 62 -10.81 3.68 18.44
N ILE A 63 -12.05 3.27 18.17
CA ILE A 63 -12.36 2.17 17.24
C ILE A 63 -11.81 2.47 15.84
N LYS A 64 -11.94 3.72 15.36
CA LYS A 64 -11.41 4.12 14.05
C LYS A 64 -9.88 3.98 13.98
N TYR A 65 -9.17 4.54 14.95
CA TYR A 65 -7.71 4.46 14.98
C TYR A 65 -7.21 3.04 15.17
N THR A 66 -7.89 2.24 16.00
CA THR A 66 -7.55 0.84 16.24
C THR A 66 -7.72 0.01 14.98
N ASN A 67 -8.84 0.16 14.27
CA ASN A 67 -9.09 -0.58 13.03
C ASN A 67 -8.01 -0.30 11.98
N ASN A 68 -7.75 0.98 11.68
CA ASN A 68 -6.73 1.34 10.69
C ASN A 68 -5.32 0.92 11.13
N SER A 69 -5.01 1.01 12.42
CA SER A 69 -3.71 0.57 12.94
C SER A 69 -3.53 -0.94 12.84
N PHE A 70 -4.60 -1.72 13.04
CA PHE A 70 -4.56 -3.17 12.89
C PHE A 70 -4.39 -3.59 11.42
N LEU A 71 -5.09 -2.92 10.48
CA LEU A 71 -4.89 -3.15 9.04
C LEU A 71 -3.44 -2.87 8.60
N ALA A 72 -2.86 -1.76 9.07
CA ALA A 72 -1.46 -1.42 8.84
C ALA A 72 -0.48 -2.44 9.47
N THR A 73 -0.85 -2.99 10.63
CA THR A 73 -0.11 -4.06 11.31
C THR A 73 -0.10 -5.34 10.48
N LYS A 74 -1.25 -5.78 9.94
CA LYS A 74 -1.31 -6.95 9.05
C LYS A 74 -0.39 -6.81 7.84
N ILE A 75 -0.42 -5.64 7.18
CA ILE A 75 0.45 -5.37 6.02
C ILE A 75 1.93 -5.39 6.42
N SER A 76 2.29 -4.72 7.52
CA SER A 76 3.71 -4.67 7.94
C SER A 76 4.22 -6.03 8.40
N PHE A 77 3.38 -6.78 9.12
CA PHE A 77 3.67 -8.15 9.52
C PHE A 77 3.99 -9.01 8.31
N ILE A 78 3.07 -9.09 7.33
CA ILE A 78 3.29 -9.96 6.17
C ILE A 78 4.45 -9.48 5.29
N ASN A 79 4.72 -8.17 5.24
CA ASN A 79 5.90 -7.61 4.59
C ASN A 79 7.21 -8.02 5.28
N GLN A 80 7.22 -8.09 6.60
CA GLN A 80 8.39 -8.59 7.33
C GLN A 80 8.60 -10.08 7.05
N ILE A 81 7.54 -10.89 7.04
CA ILE A 81 7.61 -12.31 6.66
C ILE A 81 8.09 -12.46 5.22
N ALA A 82 7.63 -11.61 4.28
CA ALA A 82 8.10 -11.62 2.90
C ALA A 82 9.62 -11.44 2.80
N ASN A 83 10.19 -10.50 3.56
CA ASN A 83 11.64 -10.29 3.56
C ASN A 83 12.40 -11.53 4.10
N ILE A 84 11.82 -12.25 5.07
CA ILE A 84 12.36 -13.51 5.58
C ILE A 84 12.28 -14.58 4.48
N CYS A 85 11.12 -14.75 3.83
CA CYS A 85 10.92 -15.70 2.74
C CYS A 85 11.93 -15.48 1.59
N GLN A 86 12.29 -14.24 1.26
CA GLN A 86 13.30 -13.96 0.23
C GLN A 86 14.69 -14.52 0.56
N GLY A 87 15.02 -14.67 1.85
CA GLY A 87 16.30 -15.23 2.30
C GLY A 87 16.31 -16.76 2.36
N ILE A 88 15.18 -17.43 2.13
CA ILE A 88 15.04 -18.88 2.20
C ILE A 88 14.79 -19.40 0.78
N PRO A 89 15.63 -20.30 0.24
CA PRO A 89 15.44 -20.86 -1.09
C PRO A 89 14.04 -21.45 -1.28
N ASP A 90 13.49 -21.27 -2.49
CA ASP A 90 12.20 -21.83 -2.94
C ASP A 90 10.98 -21.49 -2.06
N THR A 91 11.09 -20.50 -1.17
CA THR A 91 9.97 -20.06 -0.32
C THR A 91 9.12 -18.99 -1.01
N ASN A 92 7.80 -19.12 -0.91
CA ASN A 92 6.84 -18.20 -1.52
C ASN A 92 5.92 -17.56 -0.47
N ILE A 93 5.99 -16.23 -0.34
CA ILE A 93 5.13 -15.48 0.58
C ILE A 93 3.64 -15.62 0.29
N ASP A 94 3.23 -15.78 -0.98
CA ASP A 94 1.81 -15.83 -1.33
C ASP A 94 1.19 -17.14 -0.86
N ASP A 95 1.92 -18.25 -0.92
CA ASP A 95 1.49 -19.53 -0.37
C ASP A 95 1.39 -19.45 1.16
N VAL A 96 2.39 -18.85 1.83
CA VAL A 96 2.36 -18.62 3.28
C VAL A 96 1.15 -17.76 3.68
N ALA A 97 0.94 -16.63 3.01
CA ALA A 97 -0.15 -15.69 3.29
C ALA A 97 -1.52 -16.34 3.04
N TYR A 98 -1.67 -17.10 1.95
CA TYR A 98 -2.88 -17.85 1.65
C TYR A 98 -3.17 -18.87 2.75
N THR A 99 -2.20 -19.73 3.10
CA THR A 99 -2.37 -20.81 4.06
C THR A 99 -2.72 -20.29 5.45
N ILE A 100 -2.02 -19.27 5.97
CA ILE A 100 -2.38 -18.71 7.29
C ILE A 100 -3.71 -17.96 7.26
N GLY A 101 -4.08 -17.40 6.10
CA GLY A 101 -5.34 -16.70 5.90
C GLY A 101 -6.57 -17.62 5.90
N LEU A 102 -6.39 -18.93 5.72
CA LEU A 102 -7.45 -19.93 5.86
C LEU A 102 -7.89 -20.11 7.33
N ASP A 103 -7.04 -19.74 8.30
CA ASP A 103 -7.42 -19.76 9.70
C ASP A 103 -8.44 -18.63 9.96
N PRO A 104 -9.68 -18.95 10.38
CA PRO A 104 -10.73 -17.94 10.60
C PRO A 104 -10.39 -16.94 11.70
N ARG A 105 -9.43 -17.24 12.58
CA ARG A 105 -8.94 -16.31 13.61
C ARG A 105 -8.03 -15.21 13.02
N ILE A 106 -7.44 -15.46 11.84
CA ILE A 106 -6.53 -14.54 11.14
C ILE A 106 -7.26 -13.81 10.00
N GLY A 107 -7.96 -14.59 9.16
CA GLY A 107 -8.62 -14.12 7.95
C GLY A 107 -7.66 -13.70 6.83
N ASN A 108 -8.11 -13.89 5.58
CA ASN A 108 -7.30 -13.75 4.36
C ASN A 108 -7.07 -12.30 3.87
N LEU A 109 -7.83 -11.31 4.35
CA LEU A 109 -7.71 -9.93 3.90
C LEU A 109 -6.48 -9.23 4.49
N PHE A 110 -5.91 -8.27 3.74
CA PHE A 110 -4.74 -7.45 4.17
C PHE A 110 -3.47 -8.26 4.45
N LEU A 111 -3.31 -9.43 3.81
CA LEU A 111 -2.10 -10.28 3.86
C LEU A 111 -1.31 -10.28 2.54
N ASN A 112 -1.54 -9.30 1.66
CA ASN A 112 -0.77 -9.19 0.42
C ASN A 112 0.54 -8.43 0.70
N ALA A 113 1.67 -9.15 0.73
CA ALA A 113 2.98 -8.53 0.87
C ALA A 113 3.33 -7.65 -0.35
N GLY A 114 4.14 -6.62 -0.14
CA GLY A 114 4.67 -5.80 -1.22
C GLY A 114 5.48 -4.60 -0.75
N PRO A 115 5.39 -3.43 -1.42
CA PRO A 115 6.29 -2.31 -1.18
C PRO A 115 6.02 -1.53 0.12
N GLY A 116 5.01 -1.93 0.89
CA GLY A 116 4.47 -1.19 2.03
C GLY A 116 3.09 -0.59 1.74
N TYR A 117 2.44 -0.09 2.79
CA TYR A 117 1.18 0.66 2.70
C TYR A 117 1.44 2.16 2.57
N GLY A 118 0.50 2.84 1.92
CA GLY A 118 0.47 4.30 1.76
C GLY A 118 -0.96 4.82 1.84
N GLY A 119 -1.24 5.92 1.13
CA GLY A 119 -2.55 6.55 1.10
C GLY A 119 -2.78 7.47 2.30
N SER A 120 -3.91 8.16 2.31
CA SER A 120 -4.17 9.20 3.32
C SER A 120 -4.59 8.67 4.69
N CYS A 121 -5.08 7.43 4.80
CA CYS A 121 -5.66 6.92 6.04
C CYS A 121 -4.64 6.22 6.94
N LEU A 122 -4.02 5.12 6.48
CA LEU A 122 -3.20 4.27 7.36
C LEU A 122 -1.97 4.99 7.94
N PRO A 123 -1.15 5.72 7.14
CA PRO A 123 0.03 6.41 7.67
C PRO A 123 -0.33 7.54 8.65
N LYS A 124 -1.38 8.33 8.36
CA LYS A 124 -1.79 9.43 9.26
C LYS A 124 -2.32 8.90 10.58
N ASP A 125 -3.17 7.87 10.53
CA ASP A 125 -3.83 7.33 11.73
C ASP A 125 -2.85 6.59 12.62
N MET A 126 -1.91 5.84 12.03
CA MET A 126 -0.80 5.22 12.75
C MET A 126 0.05 6.25 13.49
N LYS A 127 0.45 7.35 12.82
CA LYS A 127 1.21 8.43 13.46
C LYS A 127 0.41 9.13 14.56
N ALA A 128 -0.88 9.36 14.32
CA ALA A 128 -1.75 10.01 15.29
C ALA A 128 -1.89 9.21 16.58
N ILE A 129 -2.14 7.89 16.50
CA ILE A 129 -2.28 7.04 17.69
C ILE A 129 -0.94 6.85 18.42
N ILE A 130 0.20 6.76 17.71
CA ILE A 130 1.54 6.70 18.32
C ILE A 130 1.82 7.99 19.12
N ASN A 131 1.53 9.14 18.51
CA ASN A 131 1.72 10.45 19.14
C ASN A 131 0.79 10.62 20.35
N LEU A 132 -0.49 10.22 20.23
CA LEU A 132 -1.43 10.25 21.34
C LEU A 132 -0.95 9.36 22.50
N SER A 133 -0.58 8.11 22.22
CA SER A 133 -0.10 7.15 23.22
C SER A 133 1.09 7.72 24.00
N SER A 134 2.06 8.28 23.28
CA SER A 134 3.24 8.88 23.89
C SER A 134 2.89 10.07 24.80
N LYS A 135 1.92 10.92 24.39
CA LYS A 135 1.46 12.06 25.19
C LYS A 135 0.75 11.66 26.48
N ILE A 136 0.06 10.52 26.50
CA ILE A 136 -0.65 10.01 27.68
C ILE A 136 0.21 9.03 28.51
N GLY A 137 1.51 8.91 28.21
CA GLY A 137 2.45 8.07 28.97
C GLY A 137 2.40 6.58 28.64
N VAL A 138 1.78 6.16 27.54
CA VAL A 138 1.74 4.76 27.08
C VAL A 138 2.73 4.57 25.94
N ASN A 139 3.71 3.68 26.11
CA ASN A 139 4.71 3.39 25.07
C ASN A 139 4.11 2.51 23.94
N PRO A 140 3.97 3.02 22.70
CA PRO A 140 3.31 2.30 21.61
C PRO A 140 4.27 1.38 20.84
N THR A 141 5.03 0.52 21.54
CA THR A 141 6.14 -0.28 20.99
C THR A 141 5.79 -1.01 19.68
N LEU A 142 4.66 -1.72 19.65
CA LEU A 142 4.21 -2.47 18.46
C LEU A 142 3.92 -1.53 17.28
N LEU A 143 3.20 -0.45 17.51
CA LEU A 143 2.79 0.49 16.45
C LEU A 143 4.00 1.21 15.86
N THR A 144 4.98 1.57 16.69
CA THR A 144 6.26 2.12 16.24
C THR A 144 7.05 1.11 15.38
N ALA A 145 7.05 -0.17 15.75
CA ALA A 145 7.68 -1.22 14.95
C ALA A 145 6.98 -1.39 13.59
N VAL A 146 5.65 -1.39 13.56
CA VAL A 146 4.84 -1.43 12.34
C VAL A 146 5.20 -0.27 11.41
N GLU A 147 5.24 0.97 11.92
CA GLU A 147 5.61 2.14 11.10
C GLU A 147 7.06 2.03 10.56
N LYS A 148 7.99 1.54 11.39
CA LYS A 148 9.39 1.34 10.99
C LYS A 148 9.53 0.29 9.89
N ILE A 149 8.86 -0.85 10.01
CA ILE A 149 8.87 -1.92 9.02
C ILE A 149 8.35 -1.39 7.67
N ASN A 150 7.25 -0.62 7.69
CA ASN A 150 6.70 -0.03 6.49
C ASN A 150 7.70 0.90 5.78
N LYS A 151 8.38 1.79 6.54
CA LYS A 151 9.42 2.68 6.00
C LYS A 151 10.63 1.92 5.45
N GLN A 152 10.97 0.78 6.04
CA GLN A 152 12.13 -0.02 5.63
C GLN A 152 11.92 -0.76 4.30
N GLN A 153 10.67 -1.03 3.89
CA GLN A 153 10.39 -1.75 2.64
C GLN A 153 11.03 -1.11 1.39
N ILE A 154 11.04 0.23 1.31
CA ILE A 154 11.73 0.90 0.20
C ILE A 154 13.24 0.67 0.24
N ASN A 155 13.85 0.58 1.42
CA ASN A 155 15.28 0.28 1.52
C ASN A 155 15.61 -1.13 1.02
N TYR A 156 14.72 -2.11 1.23
CA TYR A 156 14.87 -3.45 0.66
C TYR A 156 14.83 -3.41 -0.86
N ILE A 157 13.86 -2.70 -1.45
CA ILE A 157 13.76 -2.53 -2.91
C ILE A 157 15.03 -1.85 -3.46
N VAL A 158 15.51 -0.76 -2.82
CA VAL A 158 16.74 -0.07 -3.23
C VAL A 158 17.96 -0.99 -3.14
N THR A 159 18.06 -1.83 -2.13
CA THR A 159 19.12 -2.84 -2.00
C THR A 159 19.08 -3.85 -3.14
N LEU A 160 17.89 -4.36 -3.47
CA LEU A 160 17.70 -5.30 -4.57
C LEU A 160 18.06 -4.68 -5.92
N ILE A 161 17.76 -3.39 -6.14
CA ILE A 161 18.24 -2.64 -7.31
C ILE A 161 19.77 -2.64 -7.33
N LYS A 162 20.42 -2.20 -6.26
CA LYS A 162 21.90 -2.10 -6.19
C LYS A 162 22.59 -3.44 -6.45
N GLN A 163 22.10 -4.52 -5.88
CA GLN A 163 22.64 -5.88 -6.09
C GLN A 163 22.59 -6.30 -7.56
N ASN A 164 21.58 -5.85 -8.31
CA ASN A 164 21.33 -6.33 -9.67
C ASN A 164 21.83 -5.41 -10.79
N ILE A 165 21.95 -4.11 -10.54
CA ILE A 165 22.44 -3.14 -11.55
C ILE A 165 23.70 -2.38 -11.13
N GLY A 166 24.22 -2.62 -9.92
CA GLY A 166 25.38 -1.96 -9.36
C GLY A 166 25.09 -0.53 -8.90
N LYS A 167 26.05 0.38 -9.11
CA LYS A 167 25.92 1.81 -8.75
C LYS A 167 24.72 2.45 -9.47
N ILE A 168 23.84 3.09 -8.70
CA ILE A 168 22.60 3.73 -9.19
C ILE A 168 22.86 5.03 -9.97
N LYS A 169 23.90 5.80 -9.62
CA LYS A 169 24.20 7.09 -10.26
C LYS A 169 24.31 6.93 -11.78
N GLY A 170 23.52 7.71 -12.52
CA GLY A 170 23.46 7.74 -13.98
C GLY A 170 22.61 6.63 -14.62
N LYS A 171 22.11 5.66 -13.85
CA LYS A 171 21.31 4.54 -14.39
C LYS A 171 19.90 5.00 -14.76
N LYS A 172 19.36 4.46 -15.86
CA LYS A 172 17.97 4.68 -16.28
C LYS A 172 17.06 3.66 -15.59
N LEU A 173 16.19 4.11 -14.68
CA LEU A 173 15.28 3.25 -13.92
C LEU A 173 13.84 3.66 -14.21
N THR A 174 12.97 2.65 -14.32
CA THR A 174 11.55 2.85 -14.61
C THR A 174 10.74 2.45 -13.40
N ILE A 175 9.84 3.32 -12.95
CA ILE A 175 8.85 3.03 -11.91
C ILE A 175 7.49 2.88 -12.59
N LEU A 176 6.93 1.69 -12.48
CA LEU A 176 5.60 1.35 -12.97
C LEU A 176 4.62 1.41 -11.80
N GLY A 177 3.82 2.46 -11.76
CA GLY A 177 2.88 2.75 -10.70
C GLY A 177 3.43 3.73 -9.66
N VAL A 178 2.72 4.82 -9.42
CA VAL A 178 3.01 5.77 -8.32
C VAL A 178 1.76 6.16 -7.53
N ALA A 179 0.56 5.82 -7.99
CA ALA A 179 -0.61 5.79 -7.12
C ALA A 179 -0.39 4.84 -5.95
N PHE A 180 -0.91 5.16 -4.76
CA PHE A 180 -0.69 4.31 -3.58
C PHE A 180 -1.38 2.93 -3.70
N LYS A 181 -2.42 2.84 -4.54
CA LYS A 181 -3.11 1.61 -4.94
C LYS A 181 -3.73 1.76 -6.34
N PRO A 182 -4.14 0.66 -6.99
CA PRO A 182 -4.84 0.74 -8.28
C PRO A 182 -6.18 1.46 -8.16
N GLY A 183 -6.64 2.01 -9.28
CA GLY A 183 -7.97 2.63 -9.41
C GLY A 183 -8.04 4.12 -9.08
N THR A 184 -7.00 4.71 -8.47
CA THR A 184 -6.96 6.12 -8.06
C THR A 184 -5.75 6.86 -8.66
N ASP A 185 -5.81 8.21 -8.69
CA ASP A 185 -4.68 9.10 -8.97
C ASP A 185 -4.00 9.61 -7.69
N ASP A 186 -4.47 9.21 -6.51
CA ASP A 186 -3.93 9.64 -5.22
C ASP A 186 -2.52 9.07 -4.97
N ILE A 187 -1.62 9.97 -4.62
CA ILE A 187 -0.20 9.69 -4.36
C ILE A 187 0.25 10.07 -2.94
N ARG A 188 -0.69 10.46 -2.06
CA ARG A 188 -0.39 10.79 -0.66
C ARG A 188 0.22 9.58 0.04
N ASP A 189 1.35 9.82 0.71
CA ASP A 189 2.18 8.79 1.36
C ASP A 189 2.46 7.56 0.45
N SER A 190 2.53 7.75 -0.88
CA SER A 190 2.77 6.65 -1.82
C SER A 190 4.22 6.14 -1.72
N MET A 191 4.32 4.81 -1.61
CA MET A 191 5.60 4.08 -1.63
C MET A 191 6.31 4.21 -2.99
N GLY A 192 5.58 4.32 -4.10
CA GLY A 192 6.16 4.59 -5.42
C GLY A 192 6.81 5.97 -5.51
N ILE A 193 6.19 6.99 -4.90
CA ILE A 193 6.77 8.34 -4.79
C ILE A 193 8.01 8.34 -3.89
N ASP A 194 7.99 7.65 -2.75
CA ASP A 194 9.16 7.57 -1.85
C ASP A 194 10.35 6.89 -2.55
N LEU A 195 10.10 5.78 -3.27
CA LEU A 195 11.14 5.12 -4.06
C LEU A 195 11.73 6.07 -5.11
N ALA A 196 10.89 6.77 -5.87
CA ALA A 196 11.33 7.73 -6.89
C ALA A 196 12.23 8.82 -6.30
N LYS A 197 11.83 9.42 -5.16
CA LYS A 197 12.61 10.43 -4.43
C LYS A 197 13.99 9.90 -4.03
N ARG A 198 14.05 8.70 -3.45
CA ARG A 198 15.32 8.09 -3.02
C ARG A 198 16.24 7.78 -4.18
N LEU A 199 15.71 7.20 -5.27
CA LEU A 199 16.52 6.86 -6.44
C LEU A 199 17.04 8.13 -7.15
N LEU A 200 16.22 9.17 -7.24
CA LEU A 200 16.63 10.48 -7.77
C LEU A 200 17.76 11.09 -6.93
N LYS A 201 17.65 11.05 -5.59
CA LYS A 201 18.72 11.49 -4.66
C LYS A 201 20.02 10.69 -4.84
N LEU A 202 19.92 9.42 -5.25
CA LEU A 202 21.07 8.56 -5.59
C LEU A 202 21.62 8.81 -7.01
N GLY A 203 21.06 9.79 -7.74
CA GLY A 203 21.51 10.22 -9.06
C GLY A 203 20.99 9.36 -10.22
N ALA A 204 19.91 8.60 -10.03
CA ALA A 204 19.27 7.85 -11.11
C ALA A 204 18.55 8.79 -12.10
N LYS A 205 18.45 8.37 -13.37
CA LYS A 205 17.55 8.94 -14.36
C LYS A 205 16.21 8.19 -14.28
N ILE A 206 15.19 8.82 -13.71
CA ILE A 206 13.90 8.17 -13.44
C ILE A 206 12.90 8.39 -14.58
N ILE A 207 12.24 7.31 -14.96
CA ILE A 207 11.08 7.30 -15.85
C ILE A 207 9.88 6.78 -15.05
N ILE A 208 8.77 7.49 -15.05
CA ILE A 208 7.54 7.08 -14.39
C ILE A 208 6.46 6.81 -15.44
N HIS A 209 5.78 5.69 -15.23
CA HIS A 209 4.51 5.38 -15.86
C HIS A 209 3.48 5.12 -14.77
N ASP A 210 2.31 5.74 -14.88
CA ASP A 210 1.13 5.40 -14.10
C ASP A 210 -0.13 5.72 -14.94
N PRO A 211 -1.18 4.90 -14.90
CA PRO A 211 -2.34 5.11 -15.76
C PRO A 211 -3.20 6.31 -15.34
N LYS A 212 -3.10 6.74 -14.07
CA LYS A 212 -3.93 7.82 -13.51
C LYS A 212 -3.14 8.93 -12.80
N ALA A 213 -1.98 8.61 -12.22
CA ALA A 213 -1.30 9.49 -11.27
C ALA A 213 -0.14 10.31 -11.86
N LEU A 214 0.06 10.33 -13.19
CA LEU A 214 1.17 11.07 -13.81
C LEU A 214 1.14 12.57 -13.54
N GLU A 215 -0.04 13.20 -13.59
CA GLU A 215 -0.16 14.64 -13.34
C GLU A 215 0.11 15.01 -11.88
N ASN A 216 -0.33 14.18 -10.94
CA ASN A 216 0.01 14.37 -9.53
C ASN A 216 1.50 14.15 -9.27
N ALA A 217 2.12 13.16 -9.93
CA ALA A 217 3.56 12.97 -9.85
C ALA A 217 4.34 14.15 -10.45
N ARG A 218 3.83 14.75 -11.54
CA ARG A 218 4.41 15.94 -12.17
C ARG A 218 4.47 17.14 -11.24
N LYS A 219 3.46 17.32 -10.39
CA LYS A 219 3.44 18.38 -9.36
C LYS A 219 4.56 18.20 -8.31
N ILE A 220 5.04 16.97 -8.09
CA ILE A 220 6.10 16.69 -7.10
C ILE A 220 7.49 16.81 -7.72
N PHE A 221 7.71 16.22 -8.89
CA PHE A 221 9.06 16.09 -9.44
C PHE A 221 9.36 17.09 -10.56
N HIS A 222 8.36 17.80 -11.10
CA HIS A 222 8.53 18.73 -12.23
C HIS A 222 9.35 18.07 -13.36
N ASP A 223 10.35 18.75 -13.88
CA ASP A 223 11.21 18.27 -14.98
C ASP A 223 12.40 17.41 -14.52
N ASN A 224 12.48 17.07 -13.23
CA ASN A 224 13.58 16.24 -12.71
C ASN A 224 13.49 14.77 -13.15
N ILE A 225 12.34 14.34 -13.67
CA ILE A 225 12.09 12.97 -14.11
C ILE A 225 11.30 12.96 -15.43
N LYS A 226 11.31 11.83 -16.13
CA LYS A 226 10.54 11.64 -17.36
C LYS A 226 9.21 10.95 -17.06
N TYR A 227 8.13 11.42 -17.67
CA TYR A 227 6.80 10.80 -17.59
C TYR A 227 6.43 10.25 -18.96
N VAL A 228 5.85 9.05 -18.99
CA VAL A 228 5.42 8.42 -20.24
C VAL A 228 4.04 7.79 -20.07
N LYS A 229 3.27 7.75 -21.17
CA LYS A 229 1.88 7.29 -21.19
C LYS A 229 1.71 5.82 -21.59
N SER A 230 2.80 5.10 -21.89
CA SER A 230 2.72 3.68 -22.23
C SER A 230 3.88 2.87 -21.66
N VAL A 231 3.58 1.64 -21.23
CA VAL A 231 4.55 0.69 -20.68
C VAL A 231 5.74 0.46 -21.63
N PRO A 232 5.57 0.23 -22.95
CA PRO A 232 6.73 0.08 -23.85
C PRO A 232 7.66 1.29 -23.87
N SER A 233 7.10 2.50 -23.83
CA SER A 233 7.90 3.74 -23.76
C SER A 233 8.63 3.87 -22.42
N ALA A 234 8.04 3.35 -21.34
CA ALA A 234 8.62 3.33 -20.01
C ALA A 234 9.81 2.37 -19.92
N LEU A 235 9.74 1.25 -20.62
CA LEU A 235 10.76 0.21 -20.61
C LEU A 235 11.90 0.45 -21.62
N LYS A 236 11.70 1.34 -22.60
CA LYS A 236 12.72 1.65 -23.61
C LYS A 236 14.00 2.19 -22.96
N ASP A 237 15.13 1.55 -23.29
CA ASP A 237 16.49 1.85 -22.82
C ASP A 237 16.69 1.83 -21.30
N CYS A 238 15.71 1.35 -20.52
CA CYS A 238 15.86 1.27 -19.07
C CYS A 238 16.70 0.06 -18.66
N GLN A 239 17.32 0.13 -17.48
CA GLN A 239 18.19 -0.92 -16.95
C GLN A 239 17.53 -1.73 -15.84
N CYS A 240 16.49 -1.18 -15.23
CA CYS A 240 15.66 -1.84 -14.25
C CYS A 240 14.27 -1.24 -14.29
N ALA A 241 13.26 -2.09 -14.34
CA ALA A 241 11.86 -1.71 -14.14
C ALA A 241 11.39 -2.18 -12.76
N ILE A 242 10.72 -1.30 -12.02
CA ILE A 242 10.21 -1.57 -10.68
C ILE A 242 8.70 -1.40 -10.71
N ILE A 243 7.97 -2.49 -10.46
CA ILE A 243 6.51 -2.48 -10.35
C ILE A 243 6.16 -2.18 -8.91
N MET A 244 5.49 -1.05 -8.67
CA MET A 244 5.12 -0.56 -7.34
C MET A 244 3.62 -0.62 -7.07
N THR A 245 2.80 -0.52 -8.13
CA THR A 245 1.34 -0.55 -8.05
C THR A 245 0.81 -1.59 -9.04
N GLU A 246 -0.07 -2.46 -8.57
CA GLU A 246 -0.65 -3.61 -9.26
C GLU A 246 -1.75 -3.21 -10.26
N TRP A 247 -1.43 -2.31 -11.19
CA TRP A 247 -2.32 -1.98 -12.29
C TRP A 247 -2.45 -3.14 -13.28
N LYS A 248 -3.68 -3.48 -13.67
CA LYS A 248 -3.97 -4.59 -14.61
C LYS A 248 -3.18 -4.54 -15.93
N GLU A 249 -2.81 -3.35 -16.39
CA GLU A 249 -2.03 -3.25 -17.63
C GLU A 249 -0.60 -3.77 -17.50
N TYR A 250 -0.02 -3.77 -16.29
CA TYR A 250 1.32 -4.30 -16.05
C TYR A 250 1.34 -5.83 -16.10
N GLU A 251 0.21 -6.49 -15.88
CA GLU A 251 0.05 -7.92 -16.15
C GLU A 251 0.26 -8.25 -17.63
N LYS A 252 0.26 -7.28 -18.56
CA LYS A 252 0.50 -7.52 -19.99
C LYS A 252 1.99 -7.51 -20.37
N ILE A 253 2.89 -7.19 -19.44
CA ILE A 253 4.34 -7.23 -19.67
C ILE A 253 4.76 -8.62 -20.14
N ASN A 254 5.55 -8.66 -21.22
CA ASN A 254 6.01 -9.87 -21.91
C ASN A 254 7.36 -9.61 -22.63
N ASN A 255 7.94 -10.64 -23.25
CA ASN A 255 9.22 -10.55 -23.97
C ASN A 255 9.26 -9.48 -25.08
N LYS A 256 8.12 -9.16 -25.72
CA LYS A 256 8.05 -8.07 -26.70
C LYS A 256 8.17 -6.70 -26.02
N THR A 257 7.47 -6.50 -24.91
CA THR A 257 7.51 -5.22 -24.16
C THR A 257 8.88 -4.92 -23.55
N ILE A 258 9.61 -5.95 -23.11
CA ILE A 258 10.95 -5.80 -22.49
C ILE A 258 12.09 -5.85 -23.50
N LYS A 259 11.80 -6.04 -24.80
CA LYS A 259 12.78 -6.24 -25.86
C LYS A 259 13.82 -5.11 -25.92
N HIS A 260 13.37 -3.88 -25.69
CA HIS A 260 14.17 -2.66 -25.83
C HIS A 260 14.74 -2.14 -24.50
N MET A 261 14.68 -2.92 -23.42
CA MET A 261 15.41 -2.57 -22.20
C MET A 261 16.92 -2.69 -22.44
N ALA A 262 17.71 -1.72 -21.98
CA ALA A 262 19.17 -1.77 -22.05
C ALA A 262 19.75 -2.87 -21.14
N LYS A 263 19.12 -3.11 -20.00
CA LYS A 263 19.37 -4.27 -19.14
C LYS A 263 18.03 -4.78 -18.62
N LYS A 264 17.74 -6.07 -18.84
CA LYS A 264 16.45 -6.67 -18.53
C LYS A 264 16.41 -7.12 -17.06
N VAL A 265 16.38 -6.18 -16.12
CA VAL A 265 16.11 -6.44 -14.69
C VAL A 265 14.71 -5.96 -14.36
N ILE A 266 13.90 -6.81 -13.73
CA ILE A 266 12.57 -6.45 -13.27
C ILE A 266 12.47 -6.77 -11.79
N ILE A 267 12.03 -5.78 -11.01
CA ILE A 267 11.70 -5.94 -9.60
C ILE A 267 10.19 -5.75 -9.47
N ASP A 268 9.50 -6.79 -9.04
CA ASP A 268 8.06 -6.82 -8.89
C ASP A 268 7.68 -6.84 -7.42
N SER A 269 7.32 -5.68 -6.88
CA SER A 269 6.91 -5.59 -5.48
C SER A 269 5.51 -6.14 -5.23
N ARG A 270 4.76 -6.50 -6.28
CA ARG A 270 3.37 -6.94 -6.18
C ARG A 270 3.14 -8.36 -6.70
N ARG A 271 4.19 -9.02 -7.19
CA ARG A 271 4.16 -10.37 -7.77
C ARG A 271 3.09 -10.51 -8.87
N ILE A 272 2.81 -9.46 -9.64
CA ILE A 272 1.78 -9.49 -10.69
C ILE A 272 2.18 -10.24 -11.96
N ILE A 273 3.48 -10.46 -12.18
CA ILE A 273 4.00 -11.16 -13.37
C ILE A 273 4.88 -12.36 -13.01
N TYR A 274 4.77 -12.87 -11.79
CA TYR A 274 5.67 -13.92 -11.26
C TYR A 274 5.63 -15.23 -12.05
N ASN A 275 4.47 -15.59 -12.62
CA ASN A 275 4.31 -16.80 -13.43
C ASN A 275 4.80 -16.65 -14.88
N LYS A 276 5.38 -15.52 -15.26
CA LYS A 276 5.76 -15.27 -16.66
C LYS A 276 7.20 -15.69 -16.93
N ASN A 277 7.37 -16.50 -17.98
CA ASN A 277 8.68 -16.80 -18.53
C ASN A 277 9.20 -15.61 -19.35
N LEU A 278 9.97 -14.73 -18.68
CA LEU A 278 10.59 -13.57 -19.28
C LEU A 278 12.10 -13.80 -19.46
N GLY A 279 12.63 -13.37 -20.60
CA GLY A 279 14.08 -13.30 -20.85
C GLY A 279 14.74 -12.14 -20.08
N ALA A 280 14.43 -12.01 -18.79
CA ALA A 280 14.85 -10.96 -17.87
C ALA A 280 15.28 -11.59 -16.54
N LYS A 281 16.20 -10.92 -15.82
CA LYS A 281 16.41 -11.20 -14.40
C LYS A 281 15.21 -10.67 -13.63
N TYR A 282 14.37 -11.58 -13.15
CA TYR A 282 13.15 -11.26 -12.41
C TYR A 282 13.38 -11.47 -10.92
N PHE A 283 12.95 -10.50 -10.12
CA PHE A 283 12.92 -10.58 -8.67
C PHE A 283 11.57 -10.11 -8.19
N ALA A 284 10.99 -10.79 -7.21
CA ALA A 284 9.77 -10.32 -6.57
C ALA A 284 9.92 -10.28 -5.06
N ILE A 285 9.21 -9.33 -4.44
CA ILE A 285 9.17 -9.24 -2.98
C ILE A 285 8.49 -10.47 -2.41
N GLY A 286 9.16 -11.18 -1.51
CA GLY A 286 8.64 -12.37 -0.85
C GLY A 286 8.90 -13.72 -1.55
N LEU A 287 9.62 -13.74 -2.67
CA LEU A 287 10.04 -14.98 -3.32
C LEU A 287 11.52 -15.26 -3.06
N GLY A 288 11.81 -16.43 -2.48
CA GLY A 288 13.15 -16.98 -2.39
C GLY A 288 13.71 -17.28 -3.77
N GLN A 289 15.00 -16.99 -3.99
CA GLN A 289 15.66 -17.39 -5.23
C GLN A 289 15.90 -18.89 -5.21
N LYS A 290 15.72 -19.53 -6.37
CA LYS A 290 16.04 -20.95 -6.55
C LYS A 290 17.53 -21.18 -6.24
N ALA A 291 17.82 -22.25 -5.52
CA ALA A 291 19.18 -22.68 -5.24
C ALA A 291 19.94 -23.06 -6.52
#